data_AF-A0A816BYC7-F1
#
_entry.id   AF-A0A816BYC7-F1
#
_cell.length_a   1.000
_cell.length_b   1.000
_cell.length_c   1.000
_cell.angle_alpha   90.00
_cell.angle_beta   90.00
_cell.angle_gamma   90.00
#
_symmetry.space_group_name_H-M   'P 1'
#
loop_
_entity.id
_entity.type
_entity.pdbx_description
1 polymer ?
#
loop_
_entity_poly.entity_id
_entity_poly.type
_entity_poly.pdbx_seq_one_letter_code
_entity_poly.pdbx_strand_id
1 'polypeptide(L)'
;MDCKPKSYHVRLRIKCIICVGILTIVFIYQNIVHHRVSIQISKYYFPLCNYLSIITNNRIVFNNASYFLHHYPEFVCPQNFRNLADWVYGWPEDLFNEHMDSTMNNSYVTVPNLPHGSIIYIKPDVISSFFQRIYPYLQNEFVLITGQSDISVPNKYLAYLERSDSKVIHWFGQNGDISASESKRFTHIPIGLNCFEMAEAMRSVHRQYSNDTLSSLFNQSIKESSYYVQPFDITKRILNAKNNVSDKLLLLNFHPNTDSTGLRIEVWNHFCQHENYSFATCFGKSSGAVGDKTTLRSIYERNRQYPLWLSPRGNGIDCHRTWEALYLDAIPIVWHSTIDSLYADLPIIIINDLNDIDEQFLRNKLHEIAVKKIQQPPVYRYEKLRNSFWRDMILKKSRHSSTNTHIRKNRCWRGTTVE
;
A
#
# COMPACT_ATOMS: atom_id res chain seq x y z
N MET A 1 -59.01 4.03 82.70
CA MET A 1 -60.06 4.02 81.66
C MET A 1 -59.32 3.92 80.34
N ASP A 2 -58.93 2.69 79.99
CA ASP A 2 -59.57 1.81 78.98
C ASP A 2 -58.87 1.99 77.63
N CYS A 3 -58.59 1.00 76.79
CA CYS A 3 -58.48 -0.45 76.87
C CYS A 3 -57.63 -0.84 75.63
N LYS A 4 -56.85 -1.93 75.68
CA LYS A 4 -56.20 -2.61 74.52
C LYS A 4 -57.28 -3.17 73.55
N PRO A 5 -57.01 -3.82 72.36
CA PRO A 5 -55.75 -4.39 71.82
C PRO A 5 -55.51 -4.40 70.26
N LYS A 6 -54.28 -4.80 69.86
CA LYS A 6 -53.85 -5.55 68.62
C LYS A 6 -53.98 -4.83 67.24
N SER A 7 -53.08 -4.96 66.26
CA SER A 7 -52.17 -6.06 65.89
C SER A 7 -50.90 -5.59 65.14
N TYR A 8 -49.89 -6.45 65.17
CA TYR A 8 -48.57 -6.34 64.55
C TYR A 8 -48.55 -6.77 63.07
N HIS A 9 -47.46 -6.36 62.39
CA HIS A 9 -46.87 -6.87 61.14
C HIS A 9 -47.44 -6.38 59.80
N VAL A 10 -46.65 -5.58 59.06
CA VAL A 10 -46.00 -5.89 57.76
C VAL A 10 -45.25 -4.62 57.27
N ARG A 11 -43.99 -4.43 57.68
CA ARG A 11 -43.05 -3.47 57.03
C ARG A 11 -41.60 -3.95 57.20
N LEU A 12 -41.28 -5.13 56.66
CA LEU A 12 -39.90 -5.61 56.58
C LEU A 12 -39.70 -6.67 55.48
N ARG A 13 -40.31 -6.45 54.30
CA ARG A 13 -40.07 -7.30 53.11
C ARG A 13 -39.91 -6.57 51.77
N ILE A 14 -39.94 -5.23 51.73
CA ILE A 14 -39.89 -4.49 50.46
C ILE A 14 -38.49 -3.89 50.16
N LYS A 15 -37.59 -3.76 51.16
CA LYS A 15 -36.22 -3.25 50.91
C LYS A 15 -35.17 -4.29 50.52
N CYS A 16 -35.42 -5.60 50.69
CA CYS A 16 -34.50 -6.65 50.24
C CYS A 16 -34.68 -7.03 48.76
N ILE A 17 -35.88 -6.92 48.20
CA ILE A 17 -36.15 -7.37 46.82
C ILE A 17 -35.54 -6.41 45.79
N ILE A 18 -35.47 -5.11 46.09
CA ILE A 18 -34.87 -4.11 45.20
C ILE A 18 -33.33 -4.19 45.20
N CYS A 19 -32.69 -4.50 46.34
CA CYS A 19 -31.23 -4.68 46.39
C CYS A 19 -30.77 -5.96 45.69
N VAL A 20 -31.53 -7.06 45.80
CA VAL A 20 -31.20 -8.31 45.09
C VAL A 20 -31.43 -8.16 43.59
N GLY A 21 -32.50 -7.46 43.15
CA GLY A 21 -32.74 -7.19 41.73
C GLY A 21 -31.64 -6.36 41.06
N ILE A 22 -31.13 -5.33 41.74
CA ILE A 22 -30.07 -4.45 41.19
C ILE A 22 -28.71 -5.16 41.21
N LEU A 23 -28.37 -5.93 42.25
CA LEU A 23 -27.15 -6.75 42.27
C LEU A 23 -27.17 -7.86 41.20
N THR A 24 -28.32 -8.47 40.93
CA THR A 24 -28.45 -9.50 39.88
C THR A 24 -28.33 -8.88 38.48
N ILE A 25 -28.87 -7.67 38.26
CA ILE A 25 -28.72 -6.95 36.99
C ILE A 25 -27.27 -6.47 36.78
N VAL A 26 -26.58 -5.98 37.82
CA VAL A 26 -25.15 -5.61 37.72
C VAL A 26 -24.26 -6.83 37.53
N PHE A 27 -24.57 -7.98 38.16
CA PHE A 27 -23.83 -9.22 37.95
C PHE A 27 -24.11 -9.83 36.57
N ILE A 28 -25.34 -9.72 36.05
CA ILE A 28 -25.67 -10.13 34.67
C ILE A 28 -25.02 -9.18 33.66
N TYR A 29 -24.98 -7.86 33.90
CA TYR A 29 -24.33 -6.91 33.00
C TYR A 29 -22.79 -7.06 33.03
N GLN A 30 -22.18 -7.31 34.19
CA GLN A 30 -20.76 -7.62 34.29
C GLN A 30 -20.41 -8.99 33.68
N ASN A 31 -21.29 -9.99 33.76
CA ASN A 31 -21.08 -11.28 33.06
C ASN A 31 -21.37 -11.23 31.56
N ILE A 32 -22.28 -10.36 31.09
CA ILE A 32 -22.54 -10.16 29.65
C ILE A 32 -21.43 -9.32 29.00
N VAL A 33 -20.84 -8.35 29.72
CA VAL A 33 -19.68 -7.57 29.25
C VAL A 33 -18.36 -8.36 29.36
N HIS A 34 -18.31 -9.40 30.21
CA HIS A 34 -17.20 -10.37 30.29
C HIS A 34 -17.46 -11.72 29.60
N HIS A 35 -18.45 -11.81 28.72
CA HIS A 35 -18.34 -12.76 27.62
C HIS A 35 -17.17 -12.31 26.73
N ARG A 36 -15.96 -12.67 27.17
CA ARG A 36 -14.94 -13.19 26.27
C ARG A 36 -15.72 -14.06 25.31
N VAL A 37 -15.78 -13.65 24.05
CA VAL A 37 -15.94 -14.59 22.96
C VAL A 37 -14.72 -15.49 23.07
N SER A 38 -14.79 -16.47 23.97
CA SER A 38 -13.92 -17.62 23.98
C SER A 38 -14.32 -18.37 22.73
N ILE A 39 -13.69 -18.00 21.62
CA ILE A 39 -13.61 -18.85 20.45
C ILE A 39 -12.95 -20.11 20.98
N GLN A 40 -13.74 -21.13 21.28
CA GLN A 40 -13.25 -22.49 21.45
C GLN A 40 -12.71 -22.90 20.09
N ILE A 41 -11.48 -22.49 19.78
CA ILE A 41 -10.68 -23.12 18.75
C ILE A 41 -10.30 -24.47 19.35
N SER A 42 -11.21 -25.43 19.28
CA SER A 42 -10.86 -26.83 19.43
C SER A 42 -9.68 -27.09 18.50
N LYS A 43 -8.76 -27.97 18.93
CA LYS A 43 -7.62 -28.48 18.14
C LYS A 43 -8.12 -29.29 16.94
N TYR A 44 -8.95 -28.73 16.08
CA TYR A 44 -9.16 -29.24 14.75
C TYR A 44 -7.86 -29.03 14.01
N TYR A 45 -7.22 -30.14 13.64
CA TYR A 45 -6.23 -30.16 12.57
C TYR A 45 -6.95 -29.68 11.31
N PHE A 46 -6.97 -28.37 11.10
CA PHE A 46 -7.36 -27.83 9.82
C PHE A 46 -6.30 -28.28 8.81
N PRO A 47 -6.69 -29.00 7.74
CA PRO A 47 -5.74 -29.34 6.71
C PRO A 47 -5.09 -28.04 6.22
N LEU A 48 -3.76 -28.05 6.11
CA LEU A 48 -3.03 -26.98 5.42
C LEU A 48 -3.75 -26.73 4.09
N CYS A 49 -3.88 -25.45 3.74
CA CYS A 49 -4.58 -25.08 2.53
C CYS A 49 -3.97 -25.82 1.34
N ASN A 50 -4.77 -26.49 0.52
CA ASN A 50 -4.25 -27.39 -0.53
C ASN A 50 -4.14 -26.73 -1.91
N TYR A 51 -4.27 -25.40 -1.99
CA TYR A 51 -4.25 -24.70 -3.27
C TYR A 51 -2.83 -24.51 -3.80
N LEU A 52 -2.71 -24.83 -5.08
CA LEU A 52 -1.59 -24.54 -5.95
C LEU A 52 -1.98 -23.31 -6.77
N SER A 53 -1.18 -22.25 -6.71
CA SER A 53 -1.34 -21.13 -7.64
C SER A 53 -0.15 -21.03 -8.57
N ILE A 54 -0.42 -20.76 -9.84
CA ILE A 54 0.60 -20.48 -10.86
C ILE A 54 0.50 -19.00 -11.22
N ILE A 55 1.60 -18.27 -11.02
CA ILE A 55 1.74 -16.89 -11.45
C ILE A 55 2.18 -16.90 -12.91
N THR A 56 1.31 -16.43 -13.79
CA THR A 56 1.61 -16.18 -15.20
C THR A 56 1.90 -14.69 -15.42
N ASN A 57 2.17 -14.29 -16.66
CA ASN A 57 2.50 -12.90 -16.99
C ASN A 57 1.43 -11.90 -16.58
N ASN A 58 0.15 -12.24 -16.65
CA ASN A 58 -0.93 -11.28 -16.37
C ASN A 58 -1.97 -11.80 -15.39
N ARG A 59 -1.78 -13.03 -14.88
CA ARG A 59 -2.77 -13.69 -14.04
C ARG A 59 -2.14 -14.53 -12.94
N ILE A 60 -2.90 -14.75 -11.88
CA ILE A 60 -2.67 -15.84 -10.94
C ILE A 60 -3.80 -16.83 -11.11
N VAL A 61 -3.45 -18.06 -11.49
CA VAL A 61 -4.39 -19.15 -11.73
C VAL A 61 -4.29 -20.12 -10.57
N PHE A 62 -5.43 -20.48 -9.97
CA PHE A 62 -5.50 -21.49 -8.91
C PHE A 62 -5.95 -22.83 -9.49
N ASN A 63 -5.39 -23.92 -8.96
CA ASN A 63 -5.89 -25.24 -9.30
C ASN A 63 -7.36 -25.39 -8.84
N ASN A 64 -8.20 -25.96 -9.70
CA ASN A 64 -9.61 -26.24 -9.42
C ASN A 64 -10.48 -24.99 -9.13
N ALA A 65 -10.07 -23.81 -9.60
CA ALA A 65 -10.85 -22.58 -9.54
C ALA A 65 -11.29 -22.14 -10.94
N SER A 66 -12.52 -21.62 -11.07
CA SER A 66 -13.04 -21.00 -12.30
C SER A 66 -12.61 -19.54 -12.47
N TYR A 67 -11.89 -18.98 -11.49
CA TYR A 67 -11.47 -17.57 -11.44
C TYR A 67 -9.95 -17.42 -11.46
N PHE A 68 -9.50 -16.24 -11.87
CA PHE A 68 -8.11 -15.83 -11.83
C PHE A 68 -8.02 -14.43 -11.22
N LEU A 69 -6.85 -14.08 -10.70
CA LEU A 69 -6.56 -12.71 -10.26
C LEU A 69 -5.70 -11.99 -11.28
N HIS A 70 -5.85 -10.69 -11.37
CA HIS A 70 -4.98 -9.89 -12.21
C HIS A 70 -3.57 -9.79 -11.61
N HIS A 71 -2.56 -9.80 -12.49
CA HIS A 71 -1.17 -9.58 -12.15
C HIS A 71 -0.55 -8.56 -13.11
N TYR A 72 0.23 -7.62 -12.58
CA TYR A 72 0.84 -6.53 -13.34
C TYR A 72 2.35 -6.54 -13.14
N PRO A 73 3.10 -7.48 -13.74
CA PRO A 73 4.52 -7.68 -13.45
C PRO A 73 5.39 -6.48 -13.84
N GLU A 74 4.90 -5.61 -14.71
CA GLU A 74 5.66 -4.50 -15.26
C GLU A 74 5.74 -3.31 -14.30
N PHE A 75 4.76 -3.16 -13.41
CA PHE A 75 4.62 -2.04 -12.50
C PHE A 75 4.51 -2.48 -11.06
N VAL A 76 5.07 -1.67 -10.17
CA VAL A 76 4.71 -1.69 -8.77
C VAL A 76 3.25 -1.25 -8.60
N CYS A 77 2.46 -2.07 -7.93
CA CYS A 77 1.10 -1.72 -7.53
C CYS A 77 0.66 -2.56 -6.30
N PRO A 78 -0.24 -2.08 -5.44
CA PRO A 78 -0.56 -2.74 -4.15
C PRO A 78 -1.06 -4.19 -4.29
N GLN A 79 -1.84 -4.46 -5.32
CA GLN A 79 -2.41 -5.79 -5.61
C GLN A 79 -1.32 -6.84 -5.86
N ASN A 80 -0.19 -6.44 -6.47
CA ASN A 80 0.90 -7.36 -6.69
C ASN A 80 1.55 -7.83 -5.37
N PHE A 81 1.57 -6.99 -4.33
CA PHE A 81 2.05 -7.38 -3.01
C PHE A 81 1.09 -8.34 -2.31
N ARG A 82 -0.21 -8.05 -2.37
CA ARG A 82 -1.26 -8.95 -1.90
C ARG A 82 -1.17 -10.31 -2.59
N ASN A 83 -0.93 -10.32 -3.89
CA ASN A 83 -0.75 -11.53 -4.70
C ASN A 83 0.41 -12.42 -4.24
N LEU A 84 1.33 -11.92 -3.41
CA LEU A 84 2.39 -12.71 -2.79
C LEU A 84 1.95 -13.39 -1.48
N ALA A 85 0.78 -13.08 -0.95
CA ALA A 85 0.41 -13.56 0.37
C ALA A 85 -0.11 -15.00 0.35
N ASP A 86 0.20 -15.74 1.41
CA ASP A 86 -0.45 -17.03 1.71
C ASP A 86 -1.84 -16.80 2.30
N TRP A 87 -2.05 -15.66 2.98
CA TRP A 87 -3.32 -15.24 3.56
C TRP A 87 -3.53 -13.72 3.46
N VAL A 88 -4.79 -13.26 3.28
CA VAL A 88 -5.15 -11.84 3.11
C VAL A 88 -6.25 -11.43 4.10
N TYR A 89 -6.11 -10.25 4.70
CA TYR A 89 -7.13 -9.63 5.56
C TYR A 89 -7.53 -8.25 5.06
N GLY A 90 -8.84 -8.02 4.94
CA GLY A 90 -9.44 -6.70 4.69
C GLY A 90 -9.25 -6.15 3.28
N TRP A 91 -8.93 -6.99 2.29
CA TRP A 91 -8.86 -6.55 0.90
C TRP A 91 -10.27 -6.19 0.37
N PRO A 92 -10.44 -5.06 -0.34
CA PRO A 92 -11.76 -4.66 -0.85
C PRO A 92 -12.06 -5.36 -2.18
N GLU A 93 -12.43 -6.64 -2.10
CA GLU A 93 -12.73 -7.50 -3.26
C GLU A 93 -13.77 -6.87 -4.21
N ASP A 94 -14.88 -6.35 -3.66
CA ASP A 94 -15.98 -5.75 -4.43
C ASP A 94 -15.54 -4.53 -5.25
N LEU A 95 -14.64 -3.71 -4.71
CA LEU A 95 -14.15 -2.50 -5.40
C LEU A 95 -13.41 -2.85 -6.70
N PHE A 96 -12.79 -4.02 -6.74
CA PHE A 96 -11.94 -4.44 -7.84
C PHE A 96 -12.57 -5.49 -8.74
N ASN A 97 -13.84 -5.83 -8.48
CA ASN A 97 -14.55 -6.90 -9.16
C ASN A 97 -13.74 -8.21 -9.15
N GLU A 98 -12.96 -8.41 -8.08
CA GLU A 98 -12.22 -9.64 -7.83
C GLU A 98 -13.07 -10.45 -6.88
N HIS A 99 -13.89 -11.36 -7.39
CA HIS A 99 -14.70 -12.21 -6.54
C HIS A 99 -13.81 -13.32 -5.97
N MET A 100 -13.13 -13.02 -4.86
CA MET A 100 -12.55 -14.00 -3.97
C MET A 100 -13.58 -14.47 -2.97
N ASP A 101 -14.38 -15.36 -3.49
CA ASP A 101 -15.22 -16.31 -2.81
C ASP A 101 -14.46 -16.87 -1.55
N SER A 102 -15.09 -17.12 -0.39
CA SER A 102 -14.39 -17.59 0.84
C SER A 102 -15.19 -18.70 1.53
N THR A 103 -14.66 -19.92 1.62
CA THR A 103 -15.41 -21.12 2.08
C THR A 103 -15.51 -21.27 3.61
N MET A 104 -15.11 -20.27 4.39
CA MET A 104 -15.22 -20.37 5.85
C MET A 104 -16.56 -19.81 6.32
N ASN A 105 -17.59 -20.66 6.29
CA ASN A 105 -18.95 -20.37 6.75
C ASN A 105 -19.09 -20.00 8.24
N ASN A 106 -17.99 -19.81 8.97
CA ASN A 106 -17.98 -19.25 10.32
C ASN A 106 -16.67 -18.49 10.59
N SER A 107 -16.77 -17.16 10.59
CA SER A 107 -16.11 -16.23 11.52
C SER A 107 -14.61 -16.47 11.85
N TYR A 108 -13.73 -15.59 11.35
CA TYR A 108 -12.43 -15.23 11.97
C TYR A 108 -11.35 -16.31 12.13
N VAL A 109 -11.53 -17.54 11.70
CA VAL A 109 -10.52 -18.59 11.93
C VAL A 109 -9.36 -18.45 10.95
N THR A 110 -8.29 -17.77 11.40
CA THR A 110 -6.92 -18.13 11.01
C THR A 110 -6.79 -19.64 10.98
N VAL A 111 -6.15 -20.23 9.98
CA VAL A 111 -5.56 -21.56 10.17
C VAL A 111 -4.48 -21.36 11.25
N PRO A 112 -4.66 -21.82 12.51
CA PRO A 112 -3.70 -21.53 13.58
C PRO A 112 -2.27 -22.02 13.25
N ASN A 113 -2.21 -22.95 12.29
CA ASN A 113 -1.06 -23.68 11.83
C ASN A 113 -0.59 -23.26 10.42
N LEU A 114 -0.65 -21.96 10.07
CA LEU A 114 0.07 -21.49 8.87
C LEU A 114 1.54 -21.91 8.95
N PRO A 115 2.17 -22.42 7.86
CA PRO A 115 3.59 -22.81 7.89
C PRO A 115 4.49 -21.64 8.34
N HIS A 116 5.57 -21.94 9.05
CA HIS A 116 6.61 -20.95 9.34
C HIS A 116 7.09 -20.28 8.05
N GLY A 117 7.26 -18.96 8.09
CA GLY A 117 7.65 -18.14 6.94
C GLY A 117 6.51 -17.86 5.96
N SER A 118 5.26 -18.15 6.31
CA SER A 118 4.10 -17.75 5.50
C SER A 118 4.01 -16.23 5.37
N ILE A 119 3.47 -15.74 4.25
CA ILE A 119 3.25 -14.32 4.01
C ILE A 119 1.80 -13.98 4.35
N ILE A 120 1.58 -13.03 5.25
CA ILE A 120 0.26 -12.49 5.58
C ILE A 120 0.16 -11.07 5.05
N TYR A 121 -0.88 -10.78 4.27
CA TYR A 121 -1.22 -9.43 3.84
C TYR A 121 -2.38 -8.88 4.67
N ILE A 122 -2.29 -7.62 5.07
CA ILE A 122 -3.34 -6.93 5.83
C ILE A 122 -3.56 -5.54 5.23
N LYS A 123 -4.80 -5.20 4.90
CA LYS A 123 -5.17 -3.80 4.67
C LYS A 123 -5.09 -3.05 6.01
N PRO A 124 -4.31 -1.97 6.14
CA PRO A 124 -4.14 -1.22 7.40
C PRO A 124 -5.43 -0.93 8.18
N ASP A 125 -6.54 -0.71 7.50
CA ASP A 125 -7.88 -0.48 8.07
C ASP A 125 -8.30 -1.54 9.11
N VAL A 126 -7.87 -2.80 8.96
CA VAL A 126 -8.23 -3.91 9.85
C VAL A 126 -7.10 -4.34 10.78
N ILE A 127 -5.98 -3.61 10.80
CA ILE A 127 -4.75 -4.02 11.52
C ILE A 127 -4.94 -4.15 13.04
N SER A 128 -5.76 -3.28 13.63
CA SER A 128 -6.11 -3.34 15.06
C SER A 128 -6.79 -4.66 15.39
N SER A 129 -7.81 -5.01 14.61
CA SER A 129 -8.58 -6.25 14.79
C SER A 129 -7.69 -7.47 14.61
N PHE A 130 -6.79 -7.44 13.62
CA PHE A 130 -5.81 -8.51 13.41
C PHE A 130 -4.94 -8.73 14.66
N PHE A 131 -4.27 -7.69 15.16
CA PHE A 131 -3.37 -7.86 16.29
C PHE A 131 -4.08 -8.23 17.59
N GLN A 132 -5.34 -7.80 17.78
CA GLN A 132 -6.12 -8.10 18.97
C GLN A 132 -6.77 -9.50 18.94
N ARG A 133 -7.28 -9.92 17.78
CA ARG A 133 -8.17 -11.10 17.68
C ARG A 133 -7.56 -12.28 16.96
N ILE A 134 -6.55 -12.05 16.13
CA ILE A 134 -5.96 -13.06 15.25
C ILE A 134 -4.54 -13.41 15.69
N TYR A 135 -3.67 -12.41 15.82
CA TYR A 135 -2.26 -12.60 16.16
C TYR A 135 -2.01 -13.48 17.41
N PRO A 136 -2.81 -13.41 18.50
CA PRO A 136 -2.59 -14.26 19.67
C PRO A 136 -2.66 -15.77 19.35
N TYR A 137 -3.45 -16.16 18.35
CA TYR A 137 -3.70 -17.58 18.01
C TYR A 137 -2.71 -18.14 16.97
N LEU A 138 -1.98 -17.30 16.24
CA LEU A 138 -0.94 -17.75 15.30
C LEU A 138 0.18 -18.47 16.05
N GLN A 139 0.57 -19.66 15.60
CA GLN A 139 1.64 -20.42 16.28
C GLN A 139 3.02 -20.19 15.66
N ASN A 140 3.09 -20.02 14.34
CA ASN A 140 4.34 -19.91 13.61
C ASN A 140 4.66 -18.47 13.22
N GLU A 141 5.96 -18.20 13.04
CA GLU A 141 6.43 -16.90 12.56
C GLU A 141 6.08 -16.68 11.08
N PHE A 142 5.83 -15.43 10.71
CA PHE A 142 5.35 -15.04 9.39
C PHE A 142 5.96 -13.72 8.91
N VAL A 143 5.95 -13.51 7.59
CA VAL A 143 6.25 -12.22 6.97
C VAL A 143 4.95 -11.42 6.85
N LEU A 144 4.97 -10.16 7.28
CA LEU A 144 3.81 -9.27 7.21
C LEU A 144 3.96 -8.30 6.03
N ILE A 145 2.87 -8.14 5.27
CA ILE A 145 2.73 -7.10 4.25
C ILE A 145 1.52 -6.24 4.60
N THR A 146 1.66 -4.92 4.53
CA THR A 146 0.53 -3.99 4.66
C THR A 146 0.47 -3.01 3.49
N GLY A 147 -0.72 -2.79 2.95
CA GLY A 147 -0.91 -1.89 1.82
C GLY A 147 -2.37 -1.63 1.45
N GLN A 148 -2.60 -0.97 0.31
CA GLN A 148 -3.92 -0.61 -0.21
C GLN A 148 -4.73 0.26 0.76
N SER A 149 -4.06 1.20 1.43
CA SER A 149 -4.67 2.16 2.35
C SER A 149 -3.79 3.41 2.48
N ASP A 150 -4.43 4.53 2.79
CA ASP A 150 -3.76 5.80 3.13
C ASP A 150 -3.26 5.81 4.58
N ILE A 151 -3.71 4.85 5.42
CA ILE A 151 -3.31 4.76 6.83
C ILE A 151 -1.84 4.32 6.92
N SER A 152 -1.05 5.13 7.63
CA SER A 152 0.33 4.80 7.93
C SER A 152 0.46 3.74 9.02
N VAL A 153 1.36 2.78 8.77
CA VAL A 153 1.73 1.69 9.68
C VAL A 153 3.24 1.45 9.54
N PRO A 154 3.97 1.10 10.61
CA PRO A 154 3.51 0.37 11.77
C PRO A 154 2.93 1.23 12.91
N ASN A 155 3.20 2.54 12.99
CA ASN A 155 2.72 3.44 14.06
C ASN A 155 2.83 2.78 15.46
N LYS A 156 1.79 2.88 16.28
CA LYS A 156 1.61 2.21 17.58
C LYS A 156 1.70 0.69 17.54
N TYR A 157 1.63 0.07 16.37
CA TYR A 157 1.78 -1.38 16.21
C TYR A 157 3.25 -1.80 16.01
N LEU A 158 4.21 -0.88 15.97
CA LEU A 158 5.64 -1.19 15.92
C LEU A 158 6.07 -2.14 17.05
N ALA A 159 5.46 -2.01 18.23
CA ALA A 159 5.71 -2.92 19.35
C ALA A 159 5.44 -4.40 19.02
N TYR A 160 4.49 -4.70 18.10
CA TYR A 160 4.25 -6.07 17.65
C TYR A 160 5.40 -6.63 16.81
N LEU A 161 6.21 -5.79 16.19
CA LEU A 161 7.39 -6.17 15.40
C LEU A 161 8.63 -6.33 16.29
N GLU A 162 8.85 -5.40 17.23
CA GLU A 162 10.12 -5.30 17.97
C GLU A 162 10.16 -6.07 19.29
N ARG A 163 9.01 -6.49 19.84
CA ARG A 163 8.98 -7.29 21.07
C ARG A 163 9.68 -8.64 20.92
N SER A 164 10.23 -9.14 22.03
CA SER A 164 11.00 -10.39 22.07
C SER A 164 10.17 -11.63 21.70
N ASP A 165 8.85 -11.60 21.91
CA ASP A 165 7.92 -12.68 21.54
C ASP A 165 7.26 -12.44 20.17
N SER A 166 7.81 -11.55 19.35
CA SER A 166 7.23 -11.23 18.05
C SER A 166 7.30 -12.42 17.08
N LYS A 167 6.13 -12.80 16.56
CA LYS A 167 5.96 -13.75 15.46
C LYS A 167 6.16 -13.12 14.07
N VAL A 168 6.47 -11.83 13.96
CA VAL A 168 6.61 -11.14 12.66
C VAL A 168 8.07 -11.16 12.22
N ILE A 169 8.46 -12.05 11.31
CA ILE A 169 9.83 -12.19 10.80
C ILE A 169 10.34 -10.84 10.26
N HIS A 170 9.55 -10.24 9.37
CA HIS A 170 9.81 -8.95 8.73
C HIS A 170 8.48 -8.32 8.32
N TRP A 171 8.38 -7.00 8.34
CA TRP A 171 7.20 -6.26 7.95
C TRP A 171 7.50 -5.33 6.77
N PHE A 172 6.85 -5.57 5.63
CA PHE A 172 6.84 -4.70 4.47
C PHE A 172 5.58 -3.82 4.46
N GLY A 173 5.71 -2.49 4.52
CA GLY A 173 4.56 -1.59 4.61
C GLY A 173 4.56 -0.46 3.59
N GLN A 174 3.41 -0.23 2.94
CA GLN A 174 3.15 1.03 2.23
C GLN A 174 2.81 2.13 3.23
N ASN A 175 3.14 3.38 2.91
CA ASN A 175 2.87 4.56 3.75
C ASN A 175 3.50 4.49 5.16
N GLY A 176 4.69 3.91 5.30
CA GLY A 176 5.29 3.72 6.62
C GLY A 176 5.68 5.03 7.33
N ASP A 177 5.38 5.09 8.62
CA ASP A 177 5.60 6.26 9.49
C ASP A 177 6.79 6.11 10.43
N ILE A 178 7.73 5.24 10.09
CA ILE A 178 8.99 5.07 10.83
C ILE A 178 10.19 5.22 9.89
N SER A 179 11.28 5.76 10.39
CA SER A 179 12.55 5.85 9.70
C SER A 179 13.25 4.48 9.64
N ALA A 180 14.19 4.33 8.71
CA ALA A 180 15.02 3.11 8.60
C ALA A 180 15.88 2.84 9.86
N SER A 181 16.06 3.85 10.72
CA SER A 181 16.83 3.71 11.97
C SER A 181 16.03 3.07 13.10
N GLU A 182 14.69 3.16 13.07
CA GLU A 182 13.82 2.69 14.15
C GLU A 182 13.62 1.17 14.15
N SER A 183 13.68 0.53 12.97
CA SER A 183 13.57 -0.93 12.88
C SER A 183 14.32 -1.48 11.67
N LYS A 184 15.16 -2.48 11.92
CA LYS A 184 15.80 -3.28 10.86
C LYS A 184 14.88 -4.38 10.30
N ARG A 185 13.73 -4.62 10.96
CA ARG A 185 12.72 -5.63 10.59
C ARG A 185 11.55 -5.01 9.85
N PHE A 186 11.55 -3.70 9.64
CA PHE A 186 10.58 -3.00 8.80
C PHE A 186 11.21 -2.56 7.48
N THR A 187 10.46 -2.60 6.39
CA THR A 187 10.88 -2.07 5.10
C THR A 187 9.72 -1.37 4.43
N HIS A 188 9.92 -0.11 4.08
CA HIS A 188 9.00 0.62 3.22
C HIS A 188 8.89 -0.07 1.88
N ILE A 189 7.66 -0.33 1.45
CA ILE A 189 7.38 -0.74 0.08
C ILE A 189 6.57 0.36 -0.62
N PRO A 190 6.77 0.53 -1.92
CA PRO A 190 6.16 1.61 -2.68
C PRO A 190 4.64 1.49 -2.81
N ILE A 191 3.93 2.63 -2.79
CA ILE A 191 2.49 2.63 -3.13
C ILE A 191 2.27 2.30 -4.62
N GLY A 192 3.21 2.71 -5.48
CA GLY A 192 3.19 2.39 -6.91
C GLY A 192 2.06 3.08 -7.68
N LEU A 193 1.56 2.43 -8.72
CA LEU A 193 0.35 2.83 -9.43
C LEU A 193 -0.88 2.17 -8.81
N ASN A 194 -2.07 2.73 -9.04
CA ASN A 194 -3.27 1.90 -9.01
C ASN A 194 -3.16 0.84 -10.13
N CYS A 195 -3.38 -0.43 -9.77
CA CYS A 195 -3.22 -1.58 -10.66
C CYS A 195 -4.18 -1.59 -11.86
N PHE A 196 -5.31 -0.88 -11.76
CA PHE A 196 -6.36 -0.87 -12.76
C PHE A 196 -6.17 0.30 -13.72
N GLU A 197 -6.74 1.46 -13.42
CA GLU A 197 -6.84 2.55 -14.39
C GLU A 197 -5.46 3.16 -14.72
N MET A 198 -4.64 3.40 -13.70
CA MET A 198 -3.31 4.01 -13.88
C MET A 198 -2.35 3.07 -14.63
N ALA A 199 -2.25 1.81 -14.22
CA ALA A 199 -1.35 0.86 -14.88
C ALA A 199 -1.76 0.55 -16.34
N GLU A 200 -3.06 0.50 -16.64
CA GLU A 200 -3.56 0.36 -18.03
C GLU A 200 -3.28 1.61 -18.87
N ALA A 201 -3.51 2.81 -18.32
CA ALA A 201 -3.20 4.08 -19.00
C ALA A 201 -1.69 4.21 -19.26
N MET A 202 -0.85 3.87 -18.27
CA MET A 202 0.60 3.87 -18.40
C MET A 202 1.08 2.90 -19.49
N ARG A 203 0.54 1.67 -19.51
CA ARG A 203 0.79 0.70 -20.59
C ARG A 203 0.41 1.26 -21.97
N SER A 204 -0.71 1.98 -22.04
CA SER A 204 -1.20 2.57 -23.29
C SER A 204 -0.29 3.67 -23.83
N VAL A 205 0.26 4.51 -22.95
CA VAL A 205 1.28 5.51 -23.31
C VAL A 205 2.52 4.81 -23.87
N HIS A 206 3.09 3.84 -23.15
CA HIS A 206 4.32 3.18 -23.59
C HIS A 206 4.18 2.34 -24.87
N ARG A 207 3.01 1.71 -25.13
CA ARG A 207 2.80 0.92 -26.36
C ARG A 207 2.88 1.76 -27.64
N GLN A 208 2.44 3.01 -27.61
CA GLN A 208 2.44 3.88 -28.78
C GLN A 208 3.85 4.13 -29.35
N TYR A 209 4.87 4.10 -28.49
CA TYR A 209 6.26 4.41 -28.86
C TYR A 209 7.12 3.15 -29.09
N SER A 210 6.51 1.96 -29.12
CA SER A 210 7.23 0.69 -29.32
C SER A 210 7.78 0.49 -30.74
N ASN A 211 7.50 1.39 -31.68
CA ASN A 211 8.09 1.41 -33.02
C ASN A 211 9.47 2.11 -33.08
N ASP A 212 9.86 2.87 -32.05
CA ASP A 212 11.14 3.58 -32.00
C ASP A 212 12.14 2.81 -31.14
N THR A 213 12.89 1.86 -31.71
CA THR A 213 14.21 1.30 -31.27
C THR A 213 14.52 1.01 -29.78
N LEU A 214 13.61 1.27 -28.83
CA LEU A 214 13.71 0.96 -27.42
C LEU A 214 13.24 -0.47 -27.26
N SER A 215 14.16 -1.34 -26.84
CA SER A 215 13.81 -2.64 -26.27
C SER A 215 12.64 -2.43 -25.31
N SER A 216 11.50 -3.07 -25.59
CA SER A 216 10.28 -2.76 -24.85
C SER A 216 10.56 -2.80 -23.34
N LEU A 217 10.16 -1.75 -22.62
CA LEU A 217 10.09 -1.73 -21.15
C LEU A 217 9.42 -2.97 -20.56
N PHE A 218 8.69 -3.68 -21.42
CA PHE A 218 7.87 -4.83 -21.15
C PHE A 218 8.43 -6.12 -21.76
N ASN A 219 9.74 -6.24 -22.01
CA ASN A 219 10.27 -7.46 -22.60
C ASN A 219 9.82 -8.66 -21.76
N GLN A 220 8.90 -9.45 -22.32
CA GLN A 220 7.90 -10.25 -21.62
C GLN A 220 8.47 -11.57 -21.08
N SER A 221 9.80 -11.66 -20.90
CA SER A 221 10.39 -12.88 -20.36
C SER A 221 10.09 -12.95 -18.87
N ILE A 222 9.41 -14.03 -18.49
CA ILE A 222 9.17 -14.51 -17.12
C ILE A 222 10.48 -14.56 -16.30
N LYS A 223 11.63 -14.72 -16.97
CA LYS A 223 12.94 -14.32 -16.46
C LYS A 223 12.98 -12.80 -16.48
N GLU A 224 12.51 -12.17 -15.42
CA GLU A 224 12.57 -10.73 -15.23
C GLU A 224 14.00 -10.27 -15.48
N SER A 225 14.26 -9.70 -16.66
CA SER A 225 15.59 -9.25 -17.01
C SER A 225 15.99 -8.23 -15.96
N SER A 226 17.16 -8.41 -15.36
CA SER A 226 17.79 -7.54 -14.36
C SER A 226 18.05 -6.11 -14.83
N TYR A 227 17.54 -5.73 -16.01
CA TYR A 227 17.77 -4.46 -16.68
C TYR A 227 16.42 -3.82 -16.97
N TYR A 228 16.06 -2.82 -16.16
CA TYR A 228 15.02 -1.86 -16.52
C TYR A 228 15.63 -0.87 -17.52
N VAL A 229 15.08 -0.80 -18.73
CA VAL A 229 15.49 0.21 -19.71
C VAL A 229 14.59 1.42 -19.54
N GLN A 230 15.10 2.48 -18.92
CA GLN A 230 14.42 3.78 -18.86
C GLN A 230 14.21 4.32 -20.28
N PRO A 231 13.03 4.89 -20.58
CA PRO A 231 12.97 5.90 -21.63
C PRO A 231 13.97 7.01 -21.27
N PHE A 232 14.85 7.42 -22.18
CA PHE A 232 15.77 8.56 -21.97
C PHE A 232 15.27 9.82 -22.70
N ASP A 233 13.98 9.92 -22.95
CA ASP A 233 13.40 10.97 -23.81
C ASP A 233 13.60 12.35 -23.17
N ILE A 234 13.27 12.51 -21.88
CA ILE A 234 13.46 13.77 -21.17
C ILE A 234 14.95 14.06 -21.00
N THR A 235 15.74 13.05 -20.63
CA THR A 235 17.20 13.19 -20.46
C THR A 235 17.89 13.68 -21.74
N LYS A 236 17.56 13.08 -22.90
CA LYS A 236 18.10 13.50 -24.19
C LYS A 236 17.64 14.92 -24.55
N ARG A 237 16.37 15.26 -24.32
CA ARG A 237 15.86 16.63 -24.58
C ARG A 237 16.65 17.67 -23.78
N ILE A 238 16.90 17.41 -22.49
CA ILE A 238 17.64 18.33 -21.62
C ILE A 238 19.08 18.50 -22.10
N LEU A 239 19.80 17.41 -22.36
CA LEU A 239 21.20 17.47 -22.76
C LEU A 239 21.40 18.07 -24.16
N ASN A 240 20.43 17.93 -25.06
CA ASN A 240 20.48 18.49 -26.42
C ASN A 240 19.97 19.94 -26.48
N ALA A 241 19.28 20.44 -25.46
CA ALA A 241 18.79 21.80 -25.42
C ALA A 241 19.96 22.77 -25.20
N LYS A 242 20.44 23.38 -26.30
CA LYS A 242 21.58 24.31 -26.31
C LYS A 242 21.41 25.60 -25.50
N ASN A 243 20.24 25.87 -24.89
CA ASN A 243 19.96 26.92 -23.89
C ASN A 243 18.44 27.13 -23.64
N ASN A 244 17.56 26.46 -24.39
CA ASN A 244 16.09 26.58 -24.23
C ASN A 244 15.49 25.27 -23.72
N VAL A 245 15.65 24.97 -22.43
CA VAL A 245 14.73 24.03 -21.78
C VAL A 245 13.39 24.76 -21.67
N SER A 246 12.40 24.20 -22.38
CA SER A 246 11.00 24.63 -22.51
C SER A 246 10.44 25.43 -21.31
N ASP A 247 9.56 26.40 -21.59
CA ASP A 247 8.68 27.06 -20.59
C ASP A 247 7.93 26.06 -19.68
N LYS A 248 7.79 24.81 -20.13
CA LYS A 248 7.18 23.70 -19.38
C LYS A 248 8.20 23.04 -18.45
N LEU A 249 8.62 23.74 -17.40
CA LEU A 249 9.61 23.23 -16.44
C LEU A 249 8.97 22.40 -15.33
N LEU A 250 8.07 23.00 -14.55
CA LEU A 250 7.46 22.39 -13.36
C LEU A 250 5.97 22.12 -13.57
N LEU A 251 5.54 20.91 -13.21
CA LEU A 251 4.13 20.50 -13.26
C LEU A 251 3.52 20.33 -11.87
N LEU A 252 2.36 20.95 -11.66
CA LEU A 252 1.44 20.69 -10.55
C LEU A 252 0.16 20.07 -11.11
N ASN A 253 -0.10 18.80 -10.81
CA ASN A 253 -1.29 18.09 -11.29
C ASN A 253 -1.96 17.29 -10.16
N PHE A 254 -2.61 18.01 -9.25
CA PHE A 254 -3.27 17.45 -8.07
C PHE A 254 -4.42 18.32 -7.57
N HIS A 255 -5.27 17.73 -6.73
CA HIS A 255 -6.31 18.47 -6.02
C HIS A 255 -5.74 19.07 -4.72
N PRO A 256 -5.90 20.37 -4.44
CA PRO A 256 -5.30 21.04 -3.27
C PRO A 256 -5.73 20.49 -1.91
N ASN A 257 -6.96 19.98 -1.79
CA ASN A 257 -7.53 19.54 -0.49
C ASN A 257 -7.55 18.01 -0.30
N THR A 258 -6.49 17.30 -0.69
CA THR A 258 -6.47 15.80 -0.69
C THR A 258 -5.26 15.19 0.01
N ASP A 259 -4.70 15.90 0.98
CA ASP A 259 -3.59 15.42 1.82
C ASP A 259 -3.87 15.48 3.32
N SER A 260 -5.02 16.03 3.73
CA SER A 260 -5.41 16.29 5.14
C SER A 260 -4.46 17.17 5.98
N THR A 261 -3.21 17.38 5.53
CA THR A 261 -2.19 18.17 6.25
C THR A 261 -2.19 19.66 5.89
N GLY A 262 -2.79 20.03 4.75
CA GLY A 262 -2.80 21.41 4.26
C GLY A 262 -1.59 21.78 3.40
N LEU A 263 -0.57 20.92 3.30
CA LEU A 263 0.60 21.15 2.47
C LEU A 263 0.21 21.35 1.00
N ARG A 264 -0.74 20.56 0.48
CA ARG A 264 -1.15 20.70 -0.93
C ARG A 264 -1.81 22.04 -1.24
N ILE A 265 -2.62 22.59 -0.32
CA ILE A 265 -3.25 23.89 -0.53
C ILE A 265 -2.23 25.02 -0.40
N GLU A 266 -1.28 24.92 0.53
CA GLU A 266 -0.16 25.85 0.65
C GLU A 266 0.65 25.92 -0.65
N VAL A 267 1.10 24.75 -1.15
CA VAL A 267 1.84 24.62 -2.40
C VAL A 267 1.04 25.15 -3.59
N TRP A 268 -0.25 24.85 -3.64
CA TRP A 268 -1.13 25.32 -4.71
C TRP A 268 -1.27 26.84 -4.71
N ASN A 269 -1.48 27.44 -3.53
CA ASN A 269 -1.57 28.90 -3.41
C ASN A 269 -0.25 29.57 -3.80
N HIS A 270 0.87 29.00 -3.40
CA HIS A 270 2.19 29.51 -3.72
C HIS A 270 2.44 29.56 -5.24
N PHE A 271 2.25 28.45 -5.96
CA PHE A 271 2.59 28.38 -7.39
C PHE A 271 1.46 28.72 -8.36
N CYS A 272 0.20 28.47 -8.00
CA CYS A 272 -0.91 28.49 -8.96
C CYS A 272 -1.82 29.72 -8.85
N GLN A 273 -1.75 30.48 -7.76
CA GLN A 273 -2.57 31.69 -7.57
C GLN A 273 -1.82 32.99 -7.91
N HIS A 274 -0.50 32.93 -8.09
CA HIS A 274 0.33 34.10 -8.38
C HIS A 274 0.98 33.97 -9.77
N GLU A 275 0.96 35.04 -10.56
CA GLU A 275 1.57 35.07 -11.90
C GLU A 275 3.11 35.08 -11.89
N ASN A 276 3.74 35.14 -10.71
CA ASN A 276 5.19 35.24 -10.55
C ASN A 276 5.97 33.96 -10.89
N TYR A 277 5.29 32.83 -11.07
CA TYR A 277 5.92 31.52 -11.31
C TYR A 277 5.65 31.02 -12.72
N SER A 278 6.14 31.75 -13.73
CA SER A 278 5.95 31.42 -15.16
C SER A 278 6.49 30.03 -15.55
N PHE A 279 7.47 29.51 -14.81
CA PHE A 279 8.03 28.18 -15.00
C PHE A 279 7.15 27.03 -14.46
N ALA A 280 6.08 27.35 -13.71
CA ALA A 280 5.16 26.39 -13.13
C ALA A 280 3.84 26.34 -13.93
N THR A 281 3.38 25.13 -14.25
CA THR A 281 2.07 24.91 -14.86
C THR A 281 1.18 24.09 -13.94
N CYS A 282 -0.03 24.61 -13.67
CA CYS A 282 -1.00 23.99 -12.78
C CYS A 282 -2.20 23.42 -13.54
N PHE A 283 -2.47 22.13 -13.35
CA PHE A 283 -3.69 21.46 -13.79
C PHE A 283 -4.45 20.96 -12.57
N GLY A 284 -5.57 21.63 -12.26
CA GLY A 284 -6.44 21.23 -11.16
C GLY A 284 -7.10 19.89 -11.48
N LYS A 285 -7.11 18.97 -10.51
CA LYS A 285 -7.92 17.75 -10.58
C LYS A 285 -9.23 18.01 -9.84
N SER A 286 -10.35 17.47 -10.32
CA SER A 286 -11.51 17.18 -9.47
C SER A 286 -11.10 16.15 -8.41
N SER A 287 -11.73 16.16 -7.22
CA SER A 287 -11.33 15.29 -6.12
C SER A 287 -11.38 13.80 -6.53
N GLY A 288 -10.37 13.02 -6.13
CA GLY A 288 -10.25 11.61 -6.48
C GLY A 288 -9.38 11.29 -7.70
N ALA A 289 -9.28 10.00 -8.06
CA ALA A 289 -8.62 9.56 -9.28
C ALA A 289 -9.48 9.99 -10.48
N VAL A 290 -8.89 10.79 -11.38
CA VAL A 290 -9.59 11.32 -12.55
C VAL A 290 -9.94 10.19 -13.52
N GLY A 291 -11.24 10.05 -13.82
CA GLY A 291 -11.79 9.68 -15.13
C GLY A 291 -11.44 8.31 -15.71
N ASP A 292 -12.14 7.91 -16.76
CA ASP A 292 -11.88 6.69 -17.50
C ASP A 292 -10.43 6.58 -18.03
N LYS A 293 -10.05 5.37 -18.47
CA LYS A 293 -8.70 5.06 -18.98
C LYS A 293 -8.23 5.99 -20.10
N THR A 294 -9.16 6.44 -20.96
CA THR A 294 -8.87 7.32 -22.11
C THR A 294 -8.44 8.70 -21.61
N THR A 295 -9.11 9.20 -20.57
CA THR A 295 -8.79 10.46 -19.91
C THR A 295 -7.44 10.40 -19.19
N LEU A 296 -7.13 9.31 -18.50
CA LEU A 296 -5.82 9.16 -17.85
C LEU A 296 -4.67 9.09 -18.84
N ARG A 297 -4.84 8.39 -19.97
CA ARG A 297 -3.82 8.34 -21.02
C ARG A 297 -3.50 9.75 -21.55
N SER A 298 -4.51 10.55 -21.87
CA SER A 298 -4.29 11.90 -22.40
C SER A 298 -3.63 12.81 -21.37
N ILE A 299 -3.97 12.65 -20.09
CA ILE A 299 -3.29 13.33 -18.97
C ILE A 299 -1.81 12.93 -18.92
N TYR A 300 -1.47 11.65 -19.04
CA TYR A 300 -0.07 11.21 -19.04
C TYR A 300 0.72 11.71 -20.24
N GLU A 301 0.15 11.69 -21.45
CA GLU A 301 0.80 12.23 -22.66
C GLU A 301 1.03 13.76 -22.57
N ARG A 302 0.10 14.49 -21.95
CA ARG A 302 0.28 15.91 -21.66
C ARG A 302 1.38 16.12 -20.61
N ASN A 303 1.29 15.41 -19.49
CA ASN A 303 2.15 15.65 -18.34
C ASN A 303 3.61 15.23 -18.55
N ARG A 304 3.88 14.18 -19.35
CA ARG A 304 5.25 13.75 -19.66
C ARG A 304 6.06 14.77 -20.47
N GLN A 305 5.43 15.84 -20.95
CA GLN A 305 6.12 16.99 -21.56
C GLN A 305 6.87 17.84 -20.53
N TYR A 306 6.53 17.69 -19.24
CA TYR A 306 7.14 18.41 -18.13
C TYR A 306 8.20 17.51 -17.47
N PRO A 307 9.46 17.97 -17.36
CA PRO A 307 10.53 17.17 -16.79
C PRO A 307 10.45 17.06 -15.26
N LEU A 308 9.86 18.04 -14.56
CA LEU A 308 9.77 18.08 -13.10
C LEU A 308 8.31 18.06 -12.65
N TRP A 309 7.97 17.18 -11.72
CA TRP A 309 6.61 17.02 -11.20
C TRP A 309 6.61 17.27 -9.70
N LEU A 310 5.85 18.27 -9.24
CA LEU A 310 5.68 18.50 -7.81
C LEU A 310 4.74 17.44 -7.22
N SER A 311 5.26 16.62 -6.32
CA SER A 311 4.57 15.47 -5.74
C SER A 311 4.56 15.52 -4.21
N PRO A 312 3.88 16.51 -3.60
CA PRO A 312 3.63 16.47 -2.16
C PRO A 312 2.86 15.21 -1.80
N ARG A 313 3.00 14.82 -0.52
CA ARG A 313 2.36 13.64 0.09
C ARG A 313 0.89 13.48 -0.31
N GLY A 314 0.45 12.22 -0.35
CA GLY A 314 -0.95 11.83 -0.52
C GLY A 314 -1.83 12.20 0.67
N ASN A 315 -3.01 11.56 0.72
CA ASN A 315 -3.69 11.33 2.00
C ASN A 315 -2.75 10.58 2.96
N GLY A 316 -2.01 9.59 2.43
CA GLY A 316 -0.87 8.95 3.10
C GLY A 316 0.46 9.70 2.90
N ILE A 317 1.54 9.15 3.43
CA ILE A 317 2.89 9.73 3.30
C ILE A 317 3.41 9.61 1.85
N ASP A 318 3.22 8.47 1.20
CA ASP A 318 3.59 8.23 -0.20
C ASP A 318 2.49 8.74 -1.15
N CYS A 319 2.82 8.93 -2.42
CA CYS A 319 1.88 9.39 -3.44
C CYS A 319 2.04 8.64 -4.76
N HIS A 320 0.92 8.19 -5.35
CA HIS A 320 0.89 7.61 -6.69
C HIS A 320 1.60 8.50 -7.73
N ARG A 321 1.49 9.83 -7.61
CA ARG A 321 2.11 10.80 -8.53
C ARG A 321 3.63 10.70 -8.60
N THR A 322 4.27 10.36 -7.49
CA THR A 322 5.72 10.13 -7.45
C THR A 322 6.08 8.99 -8.40
N TRP A 323 5.32 7.91 -8.36
CA TRP A 323 5.52 6.74 -9.22
C TRP A 323 5.10 7.01 -10.67
N GLU A 324 3.98 7.70 -10.91
CA GLU A 324 3.56 8.14 -12.25
C GLU A 324 4.66 8.94 -12.96
N ALA A 325 5.29 9.90 -12.27
CA ALA A 325 6.38 10.70 -12.80
C ALA A 325 7.57 9.82 -13.22
N LEU A 326 8.00 8.92 -12.34
CA LEU A 326 9.15 8.03 -12.58
C LEU A 326 8.93 7.09 -13.78
N TYR A 327 7.71 6.54 -13.95
CA TYR A 327 7.39 5.71 -15.10
C TYR A 327 7.39 6.50 -16.42
N LEU A 328 7.13 7.81 -16.36
CA LEU A 328 7.12 8.69 -17.53
C LEU A 328 8.47 9.40 -17.76
N ASP A 329 9.56 8.95 -17.14
CA ASP A 329 10.92 9.55 -17.17
C ASP A 329 11.00 10.99 -16.61
N ALA A 330 9.96 11.44 -15.89
CA ALA A 330 9.96 12.71 -15.18
C ALA A 330 10.60 12.56 -13.78
N ILE A 331 11.04 13.68 -13.22
CA ILE A 331 11.70 13.78 -11.91
C ILE A 331 10.70 14.31 -10.89
N PRO A 332 10.23 13.49 -9.94
CA PRO A 332 9.35 13.98 -8.90
C PRO A 332 10.12 14.80 -7.86
N ILE A 333 9.46 15.83 -7.34
CA ILE A 333 9.90 16.65 -6.21
C ILE A 333 9.00 16.33 -5.02
N VAL A 334 9.57 15.82 -3.94
CA VAL A 334 8.86 15.35 -2.74
C VAL A 334 9.42 16.04 -1.50
N TRP A 335 8.63 16.06 -0.43
CA TRP A 335 9.08 16.57 0.88
C TRP A 335 9.77 15.45 1.66
N HIS A 336 10.79 15.83 2.42
CA HIS A 336 11.47 14.95 3.38
C HIS A 336 10.46 14.28 4.32
N SER A 337 10.60 12.97 4.52
CA SER A 337 9.71 12.19 5.38
C SER A 337 10.36 10.87 5.85
N THR A 338 9.59 10.08 6.60
CA THR A 338 9.99 8.75 7.08
C THR A 338 10.28 7.77 5.95
N ILE A 339 9.75 8.00 4.74
CA ILE A 339 9.91 7.11 3.59
C ILE A 339 11.08 7.47 2.69
N ASP A 340 11.94 8.43 3.05
CA ASP A 340 13.10 8.82 2.22
C ASP A 340 13.99 7.63 1.78
N SER A 341 14.14 6.64 2.66
CA SER A 341 14.88 5.41 2.36
C SER A 341 14.30 4.59 1.19
N LEU A 342 12.99 4.72 0.93
CA LEU A 342 12.31 4.13 -0.23
C LEU A 342 12.78 4.78 -1.54
N TYR A 343 13.10 6.08 -1.49
CA TYR A 343 13.48 6.92 -2.63
C TYR A 343 14.99 6.94 -2.89
N ALA A 344 15.80 6.38 -1.99
CA ALA A 344 17.23 6.24 -2.18
C ALA A 344 17.54 5.64 -3.57
N ASP A 345 18.58 6.14 -4.23
CA ASP A 345 19.04 5.69 -5.56
C ASP A 345 17.99 5.82 -6.69
N LEU A 346 16.94 6.63 -6.53
CA LEU A 346 16.01 7.01 -7.59
C LEU A 346 16.21 8.50 -7.97
N PRO A 347 15.88 8.91 -9.20
CA PRO A 347 15.99 10.31 -9.64
C PRO A 347 14.86 11.15 -9.06
N ILE A 348 14.93 11.42 -7.75
CA ILE A 348 13.93 12.17 -6.98
C ILE A 348 14.63 13.35 -6.32
N ILE A 349 13.96 14.51 -6.32
CA ILE A 349 14.41 15.68 -5.57
C ILE A 349 13.65 15.68 -4.24
N ILE A 350 14.37 15.59 -3.14
CA ILE A 350 13.80 15.69 -1.79
C ILE A 350 14.12 17.10 -1.26
N ILE A 351 13.08 17.82 -0.84
CA ILE A 351 13.18 19.18 -0.27
C ILE A 351 12.68 19.17 1.19
N ASN A 352 13.10 20.18 1.96
CA ASN A 352 12.58 20.39 3.31
C ASN A 352 11.51 21.49 3.31
N ASP A 353 11.74 22.55 2.54
CA ASP A 353 10.88 23.73 2.52
C ASP A 353 10.40 24.03 1.09
N LEU A 354 9.20 24.58 0.98
CA LEU A 354 8.63 25.04 -0.29
C LEU A 354 9.45 26.20 -0.88
N ASN A 355 10.01 27.05 -0.03
CA ASN A 355 10.83 28.20 -0.42
C ASN A 355 12.19 27.79 -1.01
N ASP A 356 12.58 26.51 -0.90
CA ASP A 356 13.77 25.97 -1.59
C ASP A 356 13.57 25.93 -3.12
N ILE A 357 12.33 26.09 -3.60
CA ILE A 357 11.98 25.95 -5.01
C ILE A 357 11.93 27.32 -5.70
N ASP A 358 12.93 27.59 -6.52
CA ASP A 358 12.89 28.62 -7.55
C ASP A 358 13.31 28.05 -8.93
N GLU A 359 13.18 28.84 -10.00
CA GLU A 359 13.50 28.39 -11.35
C GLU A 359 14.97 27.94 -11.50
N GLN A 360 15.89 28.67 -10.88
CA GLN A 360 17.33 28.40 -10.98
C GLN A 360 17.68 27.09 -10.26
N PHE A 361 17.13 26.87 -9.07
CA PHE A 361 17.24 25.63 -8.31
C PHE A 361 16.74 24.44 -9.14
N LEU A 362 15.55 24.57 -9.75
CA LEU A 362 14.96 23.52 -10.56
C LEU A 362 15.80 23.19 -11.78
N ARG A 363 16.29 24.20 -12.52
CA ARG A 363 17.17 24.00 -13.69
C ARG A 363 18.49 23.33 -13.30
N ASN A 364 19.08 23.73 -12.17
CA ASN A 364 20.30 23.13 -11.64
C ASN A 364 20.09 21.65 -11.30
N LYS A 365 19.02 21.33 -10.56
CA LYS A 365 18.67 19.95 -10.20
C LYS A 365 18.33 19.09 -11.42
N LEU A 366 17.63 19.66 -12.38
CA LEU A 366 17.30 18.99 -13.62
C LEU A 366 18.55 18.58 -14.39
N HIS A 367 19.51 19.49 -14.55
CA HIS A 367 20.78 19.22 -15.21
C HIS A 367 21.61 18.20 -14.42
N GLU A 368 21.71 18.35 -13.09
CA GLU A 368 22.42 17.42 -12.19
C GLU A 368 21.92 15.98 -12.38
N ILE A 369 20.59 15.78 -12.33
CA ILE A 369 19.97 14.46 -12.45
C ILE A 369 20.12 13.93 -13.89
N ALA A 370 19.94 14.77 -14.91
CA ALA A 370 20.11 14.36 -16.30
C ALA A 370 21.53 13.83 -16.59
N VAL A 371 22.56 14.49 -16.04
CA VAL A 371 23.95 14.00 -16.11
C VAL A 371 24.10 12.68 -15.38
N LYS A 372 23.60 12.55 -14.14
CA LYS A 372 23.66 11.30 -13.36
C LYS A 372 22.96 10.12 -14.05
N LYS A 373 21.87 10.37 -14.79
CA LYS A 373 21.14 9.33 -15.55
C LYS A 373 21.99 8.65 -16.64
N ILE A 374 22.98 9.35 -17.21
CA ILE A 374 23.84 8.81 -18.28
C ILE A 374 25.23 8.38 -17.81
N GLN A 375 25.55 8.55 -16.53
CA GLN A 375 26.85 8.18 -15.97
C GLN A 375 27.08 6.66 -16.03
N GLN A 376 28.36 6.29 -16.11
CA GLN A 376 28.82 4.90 -16.08
C GLN A 376 29.84 4.75 -14.94
N PRO A 377 29.63 3.83 -13.98
CA PRO A 377 28.49 2.91 -13.86
C PRO A 377 27.16 3.64 -13.55
N PRO A 378 26.00 3.01 -13.80
CA PRO A 378 24.70 3.63 -13.52
C PRO A 378 24.55 4.01 -12.04
N VAL A 379 24.19 5.27 -11.77
CA VAL A 379 23.98 5.79 -10.42
C VAL A 379 22.60 5.41 -9.87
N TYR A 380 21.58 5.43 -10.73
CA TYR A 380 20.20 5.18 -10.34
C TYR A 380 19.79 3.72 -10.51
N ARG A 381 19.03 3.22 -9.53
CA ARG A 381 18.57 1.84 -9.41
C ARG A 381 17.12 1.67 -9.86
N TYR A 382 16.91 1.74 -11.16
CA TYR A 382 15.59 1.69 -11.77
C TYR A 382 14.88 0.34 -11.67
N GLU A 383 15.57 -0.73 -11.27
CA GLU A 383 14.93 -1.99 -10.91
C GLU A 383 13.89 -1.82 -9.77
N LYS A 384 14.01 -0.78 -8.92
CA LYS A 384 13.02 -0.44 -7.89
C LYS A 384 11.65 -0.05 -8.47
N LEU A 385 11.58 0.30 -9.76
CA LEU A 385 10.31 0.53 -10.48
C LEU A 385 9.64 -0.78 -10.94
N ARG A 386 10.24 -1.94 -10.67
CA ARG A 386 9.70 -3.23 -11.08
C ARG A 386 9.12 -4.00 -9.92
N ASN A 387 7.97 -4.62 -10.18
CA ASN A 387 7.36 -5.53 -9.22
C ASN A 387 8.32 -6.66 -8.81
N SER A 388 9.14 -7.13 -9.77
CA SER A 388 10.16 -8.16 -9.58
C SER A 388 11.09 -7.91 -8.40
N PHE A 389 11.65 -6.70 -8.33
CA PHE A 389 12.62 -6.30 -7.31
C PHE A 389 12.06 -6.47 -5.90
N TRP A 390 10.86 -5.92 -5.68
CA TRP A 390 10.20 -6.00 -4.39
C TRP A 390 9.69 -7.40 -4.07
N ARG A 391 9.19 -8.11 -5.09
CA ARG A 391 8.79 -9.51 -4.94
C ARG A 391 9.95 -10.36 -4.45
N ASP A 392 11.11 -10.27 -5.09
CA ASP A 392 12.28 -11.06 -4.72
C ASP A 392 12.77 -10.72 -3.31
N MET A 393 12.72 -9.43 -2.93
CA MET A 393 13.04 -8.99 -1.57
C MET A 393 12.11 -9.62 -0.53
N ILE A 394 10.81 -9.62 -0.79
CA ILE A 394 9.79 -10.21 0.09
C ILE A 394 9.97 -11.73 0.17
N LEU A 395 10.14 -12.40 -0.98
CA LEU A 395 10.22 -13.86 -1.02
C LEU A 395 11.44 -14.40 -0.30
N LYS A 396 12.58 -13.69 -0.37
CA LYS A 396 13.81 -14.02 0.39
C LYS A 396 13.60 -14.06 1.91
N LYS A 397 12.60 -13.35 2.44
CA LYS A 397 12.25 -13.36 3.87
C LYS A 397 11.22 -14.43 4.25
N SER A 398 10.66 -15.13 3.26
CA SER A 398 9.55 -16.05 3.42
C SER A 398 9.96 -17.50 3.19
N ARG A 399 9.01 -18.43 3.42
CA ARG A 399 9.13 -19.86 3.06
C ARG A 399 9.28 -20.12 1.56
N HIS A 400 9.08 -19.10 0.72
CA HIS A 400 9.15 -19.17 -0.74
C HIS A 400 10.50 -18.71 -1.31
N SER A 401 11.58 -18.73 -0.51
CA SER A 401 12.91 -18.27 -0.91
C SER A 401 13.61 -19.13 -1.98
N SER A 402 13.08 -20.32 -2.29
CA SER A 402 13.62 -21.25 -3.29
C SER A 402 13.30 -20.87 -4.76
N THR A 403 14.09 -21.41 -5.70
CA THR A 403 14.17 -21.04 -7.13
C THR A 403 12.91 -21.20 -8.01
N ASN A 404 11.78 -21.69 -7.48
CA ASN A 404 10.53 -21.77 -8.23
C ASN A 404 9.53 -20.69 -7.77
N THR A 405 9.75 -19.46 -8.22
CA THR A 405 8.97 -18.26 -7.82
C THR A 405 7.55 -18.22 -8.41
N HIS A 406 7.27 -19.03 -9.44
CA HIS A 406 6.02 -18.99 -10.20
C HIS A 406 4.96 -19.96 -9.68
N ILE A 407 5.37 -21.08 -9.08
CA ILE A 407 4.43 -22.08 -8.53
C ILE A 407 4.42 -21.98 -7.02
N ARG A 408 3.25 -21.71 -6.44
CA ARG A 408 3.08 -21.61 -4.99
C ARG A 408 2.16 -22.70 -4.49
N LYS A 409 2.68 -23.50 -3.55
CA LYS A 409 1.91 -24.51 -2.82
C LYS A 409 1.44 -23.94 -1.49
N ASN A 410 0.34 -24.48 -1.01
CA ASN A 410 -0.25 -24.19 0.28
C ASN A 410 -0.75 -22.76 0.46
N ARG A 411 -1.32 -22.19 -0.59
CA ARG A 411 -2.01 -20.90 -0.47
C ARG A 411 -3.42 -21.12 0.05
N CYS A 412 -3.90 -20.24 0.92
CA CYS A 412 -5.23 -20.33 1.52
C CYS A 412 -6.33 -19.57 0.78
N TRP A 413 -6.23 -19.52 -0.55
CA TRP A 413 -7.08 -18.71 -1.41
C TRP A 413 -8.18 -19.62 -1.98
N ARG A 414 -9.30 -19.80 -1.26
CA ARG A 414 -10.55 -20.41 -1.77
C ARG A 414 -11.73 -19.99 -0.88
N GLY A 415 -12.89 -19.65 -1.36
CA GLY A 415 -13.36 -19.64 -2.71
C GLY A 415 -14.76 -20.24 -2.82
N THR A 416 -15.80 -19.82 -2.05
CA THR A 416 -17.25 -19.75 -2.48
C THR A 416 -18.18 -18.97 -1.52
N THR A 417 -19.14 -18.19 -2.02
CA THR A 417 -20.54 -18.14 -1.56
C THR A 417 -21.44 -18.76 -2.62
N VAL A 418 -22.26 -19.74 -2.25
CA VAL A 418 -23.44 -20.12 -3.04
C VAL A 418 -24.63 -20.19 -2.08
N GLU A 419 -25.65 -19.42 -2.47
CA GLU A 419 -27.02 -19.22 -1.93
C GLU A 419 -27.19 -18.60 -0.53
#